data_AF-A0A5C9B8Y0-F1
#
_entry.id   AF-A0A5C9B8Y0-F1
#
_cell.length_a   1.000
_cell.length_b   1.000
_cell.length_c   1.000
_cell.angle_alpha   90.00
_cell.angle_beta   90.00
_cell.angle_gamma   90.00
#
_symmetry.space_group_name_H-M   'P 1'
#
loop_
_entity.id
_entity.type
_entity.pdbx_description
1 polymer ?
#
loop_
_entity_poly.entity_id
_entity_poly.type
_entity_poly.pdbx_seq_one_letter_code
_entity_poly.pdbx_strand_id
1 'polypeptide(L)'
;MQNPQNLAELTDYVRKTLPQSNTIANFRSNDKANVIEFAWQSRNFIVKTTLEVMEMKGNNLFITGASMLMQAAFMKRSSNEKVVEAIVNTLQQIEDVVRRDRERGLALLQSVKQTLGRLAGKTSLPH
;
A
#
# COMPACT_ATOMS: atom_id res chain seq x y z
N MET A 1 -6.65 7.59 14.49
CA MET A 1 -7.96 7.83 13.83
C MET A 1 -8.88 6.65 14.13
N GLN A 2 -10.18 6.88 14.28
CA GLN A 2 -11.16 5.78 14.40
C GLN A 2 -11.31 5.05 13.07
N ASN A 3 -11.61 3.75 13.11
CA ASN A 3 -11.92 2.97 11.92
C ASN A 3 -13.27 3.46 11.33
N PRO A 4 -13.37 3.57 9.99
CA PRO A 4 -14.59 4.04 9.35
C PRO A 4 -15.72 3.03 9.50
N GLN A 5 -16.92 3.52 9.84
CA GLN A 5 -18.12 2.69 10.04
C GLN A 5 -18.99 2.59 8.78
N ASN A 6 -18.84 3.53 7.84
CA ASN A 6 -19.60 3.61 6.60
C ASN A 6 -18.72 4.10 5.44
N LEU A 7 -19.25 4.09 4.22
CA LEU A 7 -18.51 4.43 3.01
C LEU A 7 -18.13 5.92 2.91
N ALA A 8 -18.91 6.82 3.53
CA ALA A 8 -18.58 8.24 3.59
C ALA A 8 -17.36 8.47 4.49
N GLU A 9 -17.37 7.87 5.70
CA GLU A 9 -16.23 7.90 6.62
C GLU A 9 -14.99 7.24 6.01
N LEU A 10 -15.17 6.13 5.29
CA LEU A 10 -14.06 5.45 4.60
C LEU A 10 -13.47 6.33 3.49
N THR A 11 -14.32 7.07 2.78
CA THR A 11 -13.87 8.03 1.75
C THR A 11 -13.00 9.11 2.34
N ASP A 12 -13.47 9.74 3.42
CA ASP A 12 -12.72 10.77 4.13
C ASP A 12 -11.45 10.21 4.76
N TYR A 13 -11.52 8.98 5.28
CA TYR A 13 -10.36 8.28 5.84
C TYR A 13 -9.26 8.12 4.78
N VAL A 14 -9.59 7.56 3.61
CA VAL A 14 -8.62 7.38 2.52
C VAL A 14 -8.02 8.71 2.06
N ARG A 15 -8.84 9.75 1.90
CA ARG A 15 -8.35 11.09 1.50
C ARG A 15 -7.42 11.71 2.54
N LYS A 16 -7.60 11.42 3.83
CA LYS A 16 -6.75 11.95 4.90
C LYS A 16 -5.48 11.13 5.09
N THR A 17 -5.52 9.81 4.85
CA THR A 17 -4.37 8.93 5.08
C THR A 17 -3.39 8.90 3.91
N LEU A 18 -3.86 9.04 2.66
CA LEU A 18 -2.97 9.03 1.51
C LEU A 18 -2.30 10.40 1.29
N PRO A 19 -0.98 10.45 1.06
CA PRO A 19 -0.30 11.68 0.69
C PRO A 19 -0.76 12.15 -0.69
N GLN A 20 -0.76 13.47 -0.92
CA GLN A 20 -1.19 14.08 -2.18
C GLN A 20 -2.60 13.64 -2.60
N SER A 21 -3.58 13.83 -1.70
CA SER A 21 -4.97 13.41 -1.92
C SER A 21 -5.64 14.01 -3.17
N ASN A 22 -5.08 15.10 -3.70
CA ASN A 22 -5.44 15.69 -4.99
C ASN A 22 -5.07 14.81 -6.22
N THR A 23 -4.23 13.79 -6.05
CA THR A 23 -3.84 12.83 -7.10
C THR A 23 -4.74 11.58 -7.14
N ILE A 24 -5.67 11.47 -6.19
CA ILE A 24 -6.63 10.37 -6.17
C ILE A 24 -7.70 10.65 -7.24
N ALA A 25 -7.81 9.76 -8.21
CA ALA A 25 -8.74 9.86 -9.32
C ALA A 25 -9.81 8.76 -9.24
N ASN A 26 -10.90 8.90 -10.02
CA ASN A 26 -11.93 7.87 -10.18
C ASN A 26 -12.52 7.33 -8.88
N PHE A 27 -12.65 8.18 -7.85
CA PHE A 27 -13.21 7.79 -6.56
C PHE A 27 -14.68 7.44 -6.70
N ARG A 28 -15.06 6.18 -6.43
CA ARG A 28 -16.44 5.67 -6.54
C ARG A 28 -16.78 4.83 -5.31
N SER A 29 -17.98 5.01 -4.78
CA SER A 29 -18.53 4.14 -3.74
C SER A 29 -19.42 3.08 -4.37
N ASN A 30 -19.35 1.85 -3.87
CA ASN A 30 -20.20 0.75 -4.29
C ASN A 30 -20.88 0.17 -3.05
N ASP A 31 -22.10 0.65 -2.79
CA ASP A 31 -22.90 0.28 -1.62
C ASP A 31 -23.23 -1.22 -1.58
N LYS A 32 -23.40 -1.85 -2.76
CA LYS A 32 -23.73 -3.28 -2.85
C LYS A 32 -22.58 -4.18 -2.37
N ALA A 33 -21.35 -3.79 -2.67
CA ALA A 33 -20.15 -4.51 -2.26
C ALA A 33 -19.55 -3.95 -0.96
N ASN A 34 -20.10 -2.85 -0.43
CA ASN A 34 -19.59 -2.11 0.71
C ASN A 34 -18.08 -1.76 0.57
N VAL A 35 -17.73 -1.22 -0.61
CA VAL A 35 -16.36 -0.82 -0.94
C VAL A 35 -16.29 0.59 -1.53
N ILE A 36 -15.11 1.17 -1.46
CA ILE A 36 -14.72 2.30 -2.31
C ILE A 36 -13.69 1.84 -3.33
N GLU A 37 -13.75 2.41 -4.52
CA GLU A 37 -12.83 2.18 -5.62
C GLU A 37 -12.16 3.52 -5.95
N PHE A 38 -10.86 3.53 -6.17
CA PHE A 38 -10.16 4.73 -6.60
C PHE A 38 -8.86 4.40 -7.34
N ALA A 39 -8.38 5.35 -8.13
CA ALA A 39 -7.08 5.28 -8.78
C ALA A 39 -6.07 6.16 -8.04
N TRP A 40 -4.88 5.62 -7.78
CA TRP A 40 -3.76 6.36 -7.18
C TRP A 40 -2.43 5.82 -7.69
N GLN A 41 -1.50 6.71 -8.08
CA GLN A 41 -0.20 6.34 -8.66
C GLN A 41 -0.28 5.27 -9.79
N SER A 42 -1.17 5.49 -10.77
CA SER A 42 -1.39 4.57 -11.90
C SER A 42 -1.89 3.17 -11.53
N ARG A 43 -2.47 3.00 -10.33
CA ARG A 43 -3.07 1.74 -9.85
C ARG A 43 -4.51 1.97 -9.45
N ASN A 44 -5.35 0.95 -9.60
CA ASN A 44 -6.73 0.98 -9.13
C ASN A 44 -6.83 0.15 -7.85
N PHE A 45 -7.37 0.74 -6.80
CA PHE A 45 -7.54 0.11 -5.51
C PHE A 45 -9.02 -0.04 -5.20
N ILE A 46 -9.33 -1.11 -4.47
CA ILE A 46 -10.60 -1.32 -3.79
C ILE A 46 -10.31 -1.40 -2.31
N VAL A 47 -11.09 -0.68 -1.51
CA VAL A 47 -10.95 -0.67 -0.05
C VAL A 47 -12.30 -0.95 0.57
N LYS A 48 -12.35 -1.91 1.50
CA LYS A 48 -13.52 -2.21 2.32
C LYS A 48 -13.55 -1.35 3.58
N THR A 49 -14.71 -1.23 4.22
CA THR A 49 -14.81 -0.57 5.54
C THR A 49 -13.96 -1.25 6.61
N THR A 50 -13.63 -2.54 6.46
CA THR A 50 -12.68 -3.29 7.29
C THR A 50 -11.22 -2.87 7.08
N LEU A 51 -10.95 -1.92 6.19
CA LEU A 51 -9.61 -1.48 5.74
C LEU A 51 -8.83 -2.56 4.98
N GLU A 52 -9.48 -3.63 4.54
CA GLU A 52 -8.90 -4.57 3.58
C GLU A 52 -8.72 -3.86 2.24
N VAL A 53 -7.52 -3.94 1.67
CA VAL A 53 -7.17 -3.30 0.39
C VAL A 53 -6.81 -4.34 -0.65
N MET A 54 -7.35 -4.16 -1.86
CA MET A 54 -7.04 -4.97 -3.04
C MET A 54 -6.69 -4.06 -4.22
N GLU A 55 -5.86 -4.54 -5.14
CA GLU A 55 -5.57 -3.87 -6.41
C GLU A 55 -6.40 -4.52 -7.54
N MET A 56 -7.07 -3.68 -8.33
CA MET A 56 -7.86 -4.10 -9.48
C MET A 56 -7.02 -4.00 -10.76
N LYS A 57 -6.91 -5.11 -11.49
CA LYS A 57 -6.26 -5.18 -12.80
C LYS A 57 -7.19 -5.84 -13.81
N GLY A 58 -7.72 -5.04 -14.73
CA GLY A 58 -8.86 -5.45 -15.56
C GLY A 58 -10.07 -5.73 -14.68
N ASN A 59 -10.68 -6.90 -14.85
CA ASN A 59 -11.85 -7.34 -14.06
C ASN A 59 -11.49 -8.20 -12.85
N ASN A 60 -10.20 -8.34 -12.52
CA ASN A 60 -9.72 -9.22 -11.47
C ASN A 60 -9.17 -8.42 -10.28
N LEU A 61 -9.35 -8.97 -9.08
CA LEU A 61 -8.84 -8.42 -7.82
C LEU A 61 -7.61 -9.20 -7.36
N PHE A 62 -6.58 -8.48 -6.93
CA PHE A 62 -5.32 -9.04 -6.48
C PHE A 62 -4.92 -8.44 -5.14
N ILE A 63 -4.36 -9.26 -4.26
CA ILE A 63 -3.58 -8.77 -3.13
C ILE A 63 -2.14 -8.63 -3.61
N THR A 64 -1.69 -7.39 -3.84
CA THR A 64 -0.32 -7.10 -4.27
C THR A 64 0.47 -6.47 -3.14
N GLY A 65 1.79 -6.32 -3.33
CA GLY A 65 2.62 -5.56 -2.39
C GLY A 65 2.12 -4.13 -2.18
N ALA A 66 1.56 -3.49 -3.22
CA ALA A 66 0.98 -2.15 -3.10
C ALA A 66 -0.31 -2.16 -2.26
N SER A 67 -1.15 -3.18 -2.43
CA SER A 67 -2.35 -3.37 -1.60
C SER A 67 -1.97 -3.56 -0.12
N MET A 68 -0.97 -4.38 0.17
CA MET A 68 -0.50 -4.62 1.53
C MET A 68 0.11 -3.37 2.17
N LEU A 69 0.88 -2.59 1.42
CA LEU A 69 1.45 -1.33 1.91
C LEU A 69 0.37 -0.29 2.20
N MET A 70 -0.63 -0.17 1.32
CA MET A 70 -1.76 0.73 1.51
C MET A 70 -2.64 0.30 2.69
N GLN A 71 -2.89 -1.00 2.84
CA GLN A 71 -3.57 -1.55 4.01
C GLN A 71 -2.79 -1.27 5.30
N ALA A 72 -1.46 -1.45 5.29
CA ALA A 72 -0.62 -1.11 6.44
C ALA A 72 -0.65 0.39 6.78
N ALA A 73 -0.72 1.26 5.76
CA ALA A 73 -0.88 2.69 5.95
C ALA A 73 -2.23 3.04 6.62
N PHE A 74 -3.31 2.35 6.24
CA PHE A 74 -4.63 2.51 6.86
C PHE A 74 -4.74 1.88 8.26
N MET A 75 -4.00 0.81 8.56
CA MET A 75 -4.15 0.10 9.83
C MET A 75 -3.29 0.64 11.00
N LYS A 76 -2.63 1.79 10.85
CA LYS A 76 -1.64 2.29 11.82
C LYS A 76 -2.15 2.36 13.28
N ARG A 77 -1.65 1.42 14.11
CA ARG A 77 -1.45 1.54 15.57
C ARG A 77 0.07 1.63 15.86
N SER A 78 0.51 2.84 16.22
CA SER A 78 1.72 3.33 16.95
C SER A 78 3.11 2.65 16.93
N SER A 79 3.30 1.40 16.50
CA SER A 79 4.64 0.73 16.53
C SER A 79 5.19 0.37 15.14
N ASN A 80 4.32 0.09 14.17
CA ASN A 80 4.71 -0.20 12.78
C ASN A 80 5.10 1.06 11.98
N GLU A 81 5.05 2.23 12.61
CA GLU A 81 5.21 3.53 11.94
C GLU A 81 6.60 3.78 11.38
N LYS A 82 7.64 3.59 12.20
CA LYS A 82 9.04 3.78 11.77
C LYS A 82 9.46 2.76 10.74
N VAL A 83 8.91 1.55 10.84
CA VAL A 83 9.24 0.45 9.94
C VAL A 83 8.61 0.68 8.58
N VAL A 84 7.30 0.98 8.51
CA VAL A 84 6.62 1.30 7.25
C VAL A 84 7.20 2.55 6.60
N GLU A 85 7.51 3.59 7.36
CA GLU A 85 8.19 4.79 6.85
C GLU A 85 9.59 4.49 6.29
N ALA A 86 10.40 3.68 6.99
CA ALA A 86 11.70 3.26 6.48
C ALA A 86 11.59 2.42 5.20
N ILE A 87 10.59 1.54 5.12
CA ILE A 87 10.31 0.73 3.93
C ILE A 87 9.91 1.61 2.76
N VAL A 88 8.98 2.56 2.97
CA VAL A 88 8.54 3.51 1.95
C VAL A 88 9.71 4.37 1.46
N ASN A 89 10.51 4.92 2.37
CA ASN A 89 11.70 5.72 2.01
C ASN A 89 12.72 4.90 1.22
N THR A 90 12.93 3.63 1.57
CA THR A 90 13.86 2.78 0.83
C THR A 90 13.29 2.40 -0.53
N LEU A 91 11.99 2.12 -0.65
CA LEU A 91 11.33 1.88 -1.94
C LEU A 91 11.37 3.13 -2.85
N GLN A 92 11.28 4.33 -2.29
CA GLN A 92 11.44 5.59 -3.03
C GLN A 92 12.87 5.74 -3.59
N GLN A 93 13.89 5.48 -2.77
CA GLN A 93 15.30 5.50 -3.20
C GLN A 93 15.58 4.44 -4.26
N ILE A 94 14.96 3.28 -4.15
CA ILE A 94 15.02 2.22 -5.14
C ILE A 94 14.42 2.66 -6.46
N GLU A 95 13.27 3.31 -6.46
CA GLU A 95 12.62 3.74 -7.70
C GLU A 95 13.52 4.72 -8.48
N ASP A 96 14.16 5.65 -7.77
CA ASP A 96 15.13 6.59 -8.36
C ASP A 96 16.38 5.89 -8.90
N VAL A 97 16.84 4.82 -8.23
CA VAL A 97 18.00 4.03 -8.67
C VAL A 97 17.64 3.11 -9.84
N VAL A 98 16.51 2.40 -9.81
CA VAL A 98 16.04 1.54 -10.92
C VAL A 98 15.87 2.34 -12.21
N ARG A 99 15.39 3.59 -12.12
CA ARG A 99 15.25 4.49 -13.28
C ARG A 99 16.61 4.89 -13.90
N ARG A 100 17.71 4.84 -13.12
CA ARG A 100 19.06 5.22 -13.56
C ARG A 100 19.95 4.01 -13.89
N ASP A 101 19.80 2.93 -13.14
CA ASP A 101 20.59 1.70 -13.21
C ASP A 101 19.75 0.51 -12.70
N ARG A 102 19.23 -0.26 -13.66
CA ARG A 102 18.27 -1.34 -13.43
C ARG A 102 18.84 -2.47 -12.57
N GLU A 103 20.12 -2.82 -12.73
CA GLU A 103 20.71 -3.95 -11.99
C GLU A 103 20.95 -3.60 -10.52
N ARG A 104 21.47 -2.40 -10.25
CA ARG A 104 21.63 -1.90 -8.86
C ARG A 104 20.29 -1.73 -8.16
N GLY A 105 19.28 -1.25 -8.88
CA GLY A 105 17.93 -1.12 -8.34
C GLY A 105 17.31 -2.47 -7.96
N LEU A 106 17.52 -3.52 -8.76
CA LEU A 106 17.08 -4.88 -8.47
C LEU A 106 17.81 -5.49 -7.25
N ALA A 107 19.12 -5.26 -7.10
CA ALA A 107 19.88 -5.70 -5.94
C ALA A 107 19.38 -5.03 -4.63
N LEU A 108 19.03 -3.74 -4.70
CA LEU A 108 18.53 -2.99 -3.56
C LEU A 108 17.10 -3.45 -3.17
N LEU A 109 16.25 -3.78 -4.14
CA LEU A 109 14.95 -4.45 -3.91
C LEU A 109 15.11 -5.78 -3.19
N GLN A 110 16.12 -6.58 -3.56
CA GLN A 110 16.40 -7.85 -2.92
C GLN A 110 16.85 -7.68 -1.46
N SER A 111 17.66 -6.66 -1.18
CA SER A 111 18.07 -6.29 0.18
C SER A 111 16.89 -5.85 1.06
N VAL A 112 15.98 -5.04 0.51
CA VAL A 112 14.73 -4.65 1.19
C VAL A 112 13.86 -5.87 1.47
N LYS A 113 13.69 -6.77 0.49
CA LYS A 113 12.94 -8.02 0.67
C LYS A 113 13.51 -8.89 1.79
N GLN A 114 14.85 -9.00 1.90
CA GLN A 114 15.51 -9.75 2.98
C GLN A 114 15.30 -9.08 4.35
N THR A 115 15.42 -7.76 4.42
CA THR A 115 15.24 -6.99 5.66
C THR A 115 13.79 -7.08 6.16
N LEU A 116 12.83 -6.98 5.24
CA LEU A 116 11.41 -7.22 5.50
C LEU A 116 11.13 -8.65 5.98
N GLY A 117 11.76 -9.65 5.36
CA GLY A 117 11.65 -11.05 5.79
C GLY A 117 12.10 -11.26 7.24
N ARG A 118 13.23 -10.65 7.63
CA ARG A 118 13.75 -10.68 9.00
C ARG A 118 12.81 -10.00 10.00
N LEU A 119 12.27 -8.82 9.65
CA LEU A 119 11.33 -8.08 10.50
C LEU A 119 9.98 -8.78 10.65
N ALA A 120 9.53 -9.51 9.63
CA ALA A 120 8.29 -10.29 9.66
C ALA A 120 8.43 -11.64 10.40
N GLY A 121 9.57 -11.92 11.04
CA GLY A 121 9.84 -13.20 11.70
C GLY A 121 9.99 -14.39 10.74
N LYS A 122 10.11 -14.14 9.44
CA LYS A 122 10.41 -15.17 8.44
C LYS A 122 11.91 -15.31 8.30
N THR A 123 12.52 -16.06 9.20
CA THR A 123 13.82 -16.70 8.97
C THR A 123 13.66 -17.76 7.89
N SER A 124 13.74 -17.38 6.62
CA SER A 124 14.23 -18.33 5.61
C SER A 124 15.75 -18.35 5.72
N LEU A 125 16.24 -19.41 6.36
CA LEU A 125 17.63 -19.86 6.35
C LEU A 125 18.17 -19.99 4.90
N PRO A 126 19.50 -19.90 4.71
CA PRO A 126 20.13 -19.79 3.41
C PRO A 126 20.14 -21.13 2.67
N HIS A 127 20.01 -21.06 1.35
CA HIS A 127 20.72 -21.93 0.40
C HIS A 127 21.16 -21.08 -0.79
#